data_AF-A0A3D0PED9-F1
#
_entry.id   AF-A0A3D0PED9-F1
#
_cell.length_a   1.000
_cell.length_b   1.000
_cell.length_c   1.000
_cell.angle_alpha   90.00
_cell.angle_beta   90.00
_cell.angle_gamma   90.00
#
_symmetry.space_group_name_H-M   'P 1'
#
loop_
_entity.id
_entity.type
_entity.pdbx_description
1 polymer ?
#
loop_
_entity_poly.entity_id
_entity_poly.type
_entity_poly.pdbx_seq_one_letter_code
_entity_poly.pdbx_strand_id
1 'polypeptide(L)' 'MPRLLIAASGTGGHLFPALAVADRMPETWSVRWLGVPDRLERQLVPSRYPLFTVRAGGL' A
#
# COMPACT_ATOMS: atom_id res chain seq x y z
N MET A 1 -2.78 19.85 2.18
CA MET A 1 -3.23 18.46 2.37
C MET A 1 -2.01 17.56 2.40
N PRO A 2 -1.72 16.88 3.52
CA PRO A 2 -0.58 15.98 3.63
C PRO A 2 -0.71 14.77 2.68
N ARG A 3 0.43 14.18 2.31
CA ARG A 3 0.49 13.00 1.44
C ARG A 3 1.23 11.88 2.15
N LEU A 4 0.63 10.70 2.18
CA LEU A 4 1.23 9.49 2.74
C LEU A 4 1.43 8.49 1.62
N LEU A 5 2.68 8.07 1.42
CA LEU A 5 3.03 6.95 0.55
C LEU A 5 3.41 5.76 1.42
N ILE A 6 2.67 4.67 1.29
CA ILE A 6 2.94 3.42 2.01
C ILE A 6 3.64 2.45 1.05
N ALA A 7 4.84 1.99 1.42
CA ALA A 7 5.57 0.96 0.69
C ALA A 7 5.59 -0.32 1.53
N ALA A 8 4.53 -1.12 1.43
CA ALA A 8 4.42 -2.41 2.11
C ALA A 8 4.01 -3.48 1.10
N SER A 9 4.75 -4.59 1.11
CA SER A 9 4.59 -5.73 0.20
C SER A 9 4.90 -7.03 0.95
N GLY A 10 4.48 -8.18 0.41
CA GLY A 10 4.81 -9.50 0.97
C GLY A 10 3.59 -10.42 1.11
N THR A 11 3.65 -11.34 2.07
CA THR A 11 2.62 -12.38 2.30
C THR A 11 1.49 -11.96 3.26
N GLY A 12 1.52 -10.74 3.78
CA GLY A 12 0.50 -10.20 4.69
C GLY A 12 1.05 -9.52 5.94
N GLY A 13 2.18 -10.01 6.49
CA GLY A 13 2.72 -9.56 7.79
C GLY A 13 2.95 -8.05 7.90
N HIS A 14 3.42 -7.40 6.83
CA HIS A 14 3.53 -5.94 6.75
C HIS A 14 2.31 -5.27 6.12
N LEU A 15 1.61 -5.98 5.25
CA LEU A 15 0.51 -5.43 4.45
C LEU A 15 -0.72 -5.13 5.30
N PHE A 16 -1.16 -6.06 6.16
CA PHE A 16 -2.36 -5.84 6.97
C PHE A 16 -2.18 -4.73 8.02
N PRO A 17 -1.07 -4.65 8.77
CA PRO A 17 -0.84 -3.52 9.67
C PRO A 17 -0.76 -2.18 8.93
N ALA A 18 -0.13 -2.14 7.75
CA ALA A 18 -0.04 -0.93 6.96
C ALA A 18 -1.42 -0.47 6.43
N LEU A 19 -2.29 -1.40 6.03
CA LEU A 19 -3.68 -1.09 5.71
C LEU A 19 -4.44 -0.56 6.92
N ALA A 20 -4.27 -1.17 8.10
CA ALA A 20 -4.91 -0.68 9.33
C ALA A 20 -4.47 0.75 9.69
N VAL A 21 -3.19 1.10 9.45
CA VAL A 21 -2.71 2.48 9.59
C VAL A 21 -3.34 3.41 8.54
N ALA A 22 -3.39 2.98 7.28
CA ALA A 22 -4.00 3.74 6.18
C ALA A 22 -5.48 4.05 6.45
N ASP A 23 -6.23 3.05 6.93
CA ASP A 23 -7.67 3.14 7.24
C ASP A 23 -7.95 4.12 8.39
N ARG A 24 -6.94 4.49 9.19
CA ARG A 24 -7.04 5.44 10.31
C ARG A 24 -6.56 6.84 9.99
N MET A 25 -6.03 7.09 8.80
CA MET A 25 -5.61 8.42 8.41
C MET A 25 -6.81 9.35 8.21
N PRO A 26 -6.69 10.64 8.53
CA PRO A 26 -7.75 11.60 8.23
C PRO A 26 -8.06 11.63 6.73
N GLU A 27 -9.33 11.76 6.36
CA GLU A 27 -9.75 11.84 4.94
C GLU A 27 -9.12 13.02 4.18
N THR A 28 -8.64 14.03 4.90
CA THR A 28 -7.90 15.18 4.34
C THR A 28 -6.50 14.82 3.83
N TRP A 29 -6.02 13.61 4.12
CA TRP A 29 -4.73 13.10 3.66
C TRP A 29 -4.87 12.36 2.34
N SER A 30 -3.91 12.57 1.44
CA SER A 30 -3.82 11.79 0.22
C SER A 30 -2.98 10.54 0.45
N VAL A 31 -3.65 9.42 0.69
CA VAL A 31 -2.99 8.11 0.84
C VAL A 31 -2.76 7.49 -0.54
N ARG A 32 -1.57 6.92 -0.74
CA ARG A 32 -1.13 6.19 -1.92
C ARG A 32 -0.32 4.97 -1.51
N TRP A 33 -0.35 3.93 -2.34
CA TRP A 33 0.40 2.70 -2.11
C TRP A 33 1.46 2.47 -3.18
N LEU A 34 2.64 2.06 -2.77
CA LEU A 34 3.72 1.58 -3.63
C LEU A 34 3.92 0.08 -3.37
N GLY A 35 3.83 -0.73 -4.43
CA GLY A 35 4.02 -2.17 -4.36
C GLY A 35 4.73 -2.72 -5.58
N VAL A 36 4.70 -4.04 -5.72
CA VAL A 36 5.22 -4.76 -6.89
C VAL A 36 4.06 -5.49 -7.60
N PRO A 37 4.18 -5.80 -8.90
CA PRO A 37 3.03 -6.29 -9.68
C PRO A 37 2.53 -7.69 -9.28
N ASP A 38 3.39 -8.53 -8.70
CA ASP A 38 3.16 -9.98 -8.57
C ASP A 38 2.98 -10.45 -7.12
N ARG A 39 2.44 -9.58 -6.25
CA ARG A 39 2.28 -9.84 -4.81
C ARG A 39 0.87 -9.54 -4.32
N LEU A 40 0.60 -9.90 -3.07
CA LEU A 40 -0.72 -9.85 -2.44
C LEU A 40 -1.36 -8.45 -2.49
N GLU A 41 -0.57 -7.38 -2.43
CA GLU A 41 -1.08 -6.01 -2.54
C GLU A 41 -1.83 -5.75 -3.84
N ARG A 42 -1.48 -6.43 -4.93
CA ARG A 42 -2.13 -6.27 -6.23
C ARG A 42 -3.61 -6.60 -6.19
N GLN A 43 -4.01 -7.51 -5.31
CA GLN A 43 -5.39 -7.95 -5.13
C GLN A 43 -6.11 -7.13 -4.06
N LEU A 44 -5.45 -6.84 -2.93
CA LEU A 44 -6.11 -6.25 -1.77
C LEU A 44 -6.18 -4.72 -1.81
N VAL A 45 -5.13 -4.05 -2.29
CA VAL A 45 -4.97 -2.60 -2.16
C VAL A 45 -5.85 -1.79 -3.12
N PRO A 46 -5.99 -2.12 -4.43
CA PRO A 46 -6.71 -1.28 -5.38
C PRO A 46 -8.18 -1.01 -5.04
N SER A 47 -8.79 -1.87 -4.22
CA SER A 47 -10.15 -1.69 -3.72
C SER A 47 -10.29 -0.55 -2.69
N ARG A 48 -9.18 -0.10 -2.10
CA ARG A 48 -9.13 0.87 -0.99
C ARG A 48 -8.29 2.10 -1.32
N TYR A 49 -7.13 1.90 -1.96
CA TYR A 49 -6.15 2.95 -2.21
C TYR A 49 -5.54 2.84 -3.61
N PRO A 50 -5.15 3.96 -4.25
CA PRO A 50 -4.42 3.91 -5.51
C PRO A 50 -3.07 3.20 -5.34
N LEU A 51 -2.86 2.16 -6.14
CA LEU A 51 -1.63 1.36 -6.16
C LEU A 51 -0.76 1.77 -7.35
N PHE A 52 0.49 2.12 -7.06
CA PHE A 52 1.56 2.26 -8.03
C PHE A 52 2.50 1.06 -7.90
N THR A 53 2.84 0.46 -9.03
CA THR A 53 3.74 -0.71 -9.06
C THR A 53 5.10 -0.33 -9.62
N VAL A 54 6.16 -0.80 -8.98
CA VAL A 54 7.53 -0.80 -9.51
C VAL A 54 8.01 -2.24 -9.68
N ARG A 55 8.90 -2.48 -10.64
CA ARG A 55 9.59 -3.77 -10.74
C ARG A 55 10.78 -3.75 -9.78
N ALA A 56 10.55 -4.26 -8.57
CA ALA A 56 11.56 -4.45 -7.55
C ALA A 56 11.52 -5.90 -7.06
N GLY A 57 12.68 -6.51 -6.90
CA GLY A 57 12.86 -7.87 -6.37
C GLY A 57 13.92 -7.87 -5.29
N GLY A 58 13.88 -8.87 -4.40
CA GLY A 58 15.03 -9.15 -3.52
C GLY A 58 16.25 -9.58 -4.35
N LEU A 59 17.44 -9.44 -3.77
CA LEU A 59 18.67 -10.03 -4.31
C LEU A 59 18.52 -11.55 -4.49
#